data_AF-A0A0E0RFN4-F1
#
_entry.id   AF-A0A0E0RFN4-F1
#
_cell.length_a   1.000
_cell.length_b   1.000
_cell.length_c   1.000
_cell.angle_alpha   90.00
_cell.angle_beta   90.00
_cell.angle_gamma   90.00
#
_symmetry.space_group_name_H-M   'P 1'
#
loop_
_entity.id
_entity.type
_entity.pdbx_description
1 polymer ?
#
loop_
_entity_poly.entity_id
_entity_poly.type
_entity_poly.pdbx_seq_one_letter_code
_entity_poly.pdbx_strand_id
1 'polypeptide(L)'
;MAAAAAAARSGAHPPSFASSLGRCRVLPVVVVRRPGGAARPSPLLAPARCAAAVGTAAPKVEGGGRRSSEQGQLAVAPARLVDELVEEALVWSSQHGLVVGDKNHPRSGKAPGVGLLHAPFALLPMSFSKVYWDQAVELAPLFNELVDRVSLDGDFLQETLARTKEVDSFTGRLLDIHAKMMKLNRKEDVRLGLTRSDYMVDGATDQLLQVELNTISTSSNGLACGVCELHRNLIRQHERELGLDPESVVGNTAIAQHAEALAGAWAEFNNQRFSVVLVVVQPEERYMYDQYWITVALREIYPWVLSRIKETVNYC
;
A
#
# COMPACT_ATOMS: atom_id res chain seq x y z
N MET A 1 13.30 37.63 50.32
CA MET A 1 12.03 37.94 49.63
C MET A 1 12.31 38.16 48.16
N ALA A 2 12.02 37.18 47.31
CA ALA A 2 11.66 37.33 45.90
C ALA A 2 11.32 35.94 45.37
N ALA A 3 10.03 35.67 45.19
CA ALA A 3 9.52 34.42 44.63
C ALA A 3 9.65 34.48 43.09
N ALA A 4 10.26 33.46 42.49
CA ALA A 4 10.24 33.24 41.05
C ALA A 4 9.05 32.34 40.72
N ALA A 5 8.11 32.85 39.93
CA ALA A 5 6.99 32.08 39.39
C ALA A 5 7.45 31.33 38.12
N ALA A 6 7.33 30.01 38.15
CA ALA A 6 7.52 29.13 37.01
C ALA A 6 6.29 29.18 36.10
N ALA A 7 6.48 29.50 34.82
CA ALA A 7 5.49 29.29 33.77
C ALA A 7 5.90 28.05 32.96
N ALA A 8 5.14 26.96 33.14
CA ALA A 8 5.25 25.75 32.34
C ALA A 8 4.77 26.02 30.91
N ARG A 9 5.64 25.84 29.92
CA ARG A 9 5.25 25.73 28.51
C ARG A 9 5.00 24.26 28.21
N SER A 10 3.75 23.92 27.93
CA SER A 10 3.36 22.64 27.33
C SER A 10 3.88 22.58 25.90
N GLY A 11 4.99 21.86 25.69
CA GLY A 11 5.45 21.48 24.36
C GLY A 11 4.61 20.32 23.85
N ALA A 12 3.64 20.61 22.98
CA ALA A 12 3.05 19.58 22.14
C ALA A 12 4.08 19.20 21.06
N HIS A 13 4.67 18.02 21.18
CA HIS A 13 5.42 17.41 20.08
C HIS A 13 4.44 17.01 18.96
N PRO A 14 4.82 17.11 17.68
CA PRO A 14 4.00 16.56 16.60
C PRO A 14 3.86 15.04 16.82
N PRO A 15 2.67 14.46 16.58
CA PRO A 15 2.47 13.02 16.68
C PRO A 15 3.43 12.29 15.74
N SER A 16 4.11 11.25 16.23
CA SER A 16 4.84 10.33 15.35
C SER A 16 3.84 9.61 14.44
N PHE A 17 4.27 9.20 13.25
CA PHE A 17 3.45 8.48 12.27
C PHE A 17 2.73 7.25 12.87
N ALA A 18 3.30 6.63 13.90
CA ALA A 18 2.71 5.52 14.63
C ALA A 18 1.44 5.89 15.43
N SER A 19 1.25 7.17 15.79
CA SER A 19 0.15 7.62 16.66
C SER A 19 -1.13 8.03 15.92
N SER A 20 -1.11 8.14 14.59
CA SER A 20 -2.28 8.46 13.75
C SER A 20 -3.05 7.23 13.24
N LEU A 21 -2.58 6.00 13.51
CA LEU A 21 -3.15 4.74 13.01
C LEU A 21 -4.43 4.27 13.76
N GLY A 22 -5.22 5.19 14.32
CA GLY A 22 -6.45 4.87 15.04
C GLY A 22 -7.55 4.26 14.15
N ARG A 23 -7.92 3.00 14.46
CA ARG A 23 -9.14 2.27 14.03
C ARG A 23 -9.57 2.44 12.57
N CYS A 24 -8.77 1.94 11.63
CA CYS A 24 -9.25 1.61 10.28
C CYS A 24 -9.36 0.09 10.11
N ARG A 25 -10.38 -0.40 9.39
CA ARG A 25 -10.59 -1.84 9.15
C ARG A 25 -9.41 -2.39 8.34
N VAL A 26 -8.66 -3.30 8.95
CA VAL A 26 -7.56 -4.05 8.33
C VAL A 26 -8.15 -4.98 7.27
N LEU A 27 -7.76 -4.81 6.01
CA LEU A 27 -7.98 -5.84 4.99
C LEU A 27 -6.97 -6.97 5.23
N PRO A 28 -7.41 -8.24 5.20
CA PRO A 28 -6.54 -9.36 5.53
C PRO A 28 -5.44 -9.51 4.49
N VAL A 29 -4.20 -9.36 4.95
CA VAL A 29 -3.03 -9.92 4.27
C VAL A 29 -3.21 -11.43 4.29
N VAL A 30 -3.19 -12.05 3.12
CA VAL A 30 -3.34 -13.50 3.01
C VAL A 30 -1.98 -14.15 3.29
N VAL A 31 -1.81 -14.65 4.51
CA VAL A 31 -0.79 -15.65 4.84
C VAL A 31 -1.48 -17.02 4.78
N VAL A 32 -1.33 -17.75 3.67
CA VAL A 32 -1.95 -19.08 3.52
C VAL A 32 -1.11 -20.13 4.22
N ARG A 33 -1.69 -20.84 5.20
CA ARG A 33 -1.17 -22.12 5.71
C ARG A 33 -2.20 -23.22 5.45
N ARG A 34 -1.78 -24.34 4.85
CA ARG A 34 -2.62 -25.56 4.83
C ARG A 34 -2.49 -26.30 6.17
N PRO A 35 -3.60 -26.84 6.73
CA PRO A 35 -3.55 -27.56 8.00
C PRO A 35 -2.88 -28.93 7.81
N GLY A 36 -1.87 -29.21 8.63
CA GLY A 36 -1.24 -30.53 8.71
C GLY A 36 -0.51 -30.69 10.05
N GLY A 37 -0.98 -31.65 10.87
CA GLY A 37 -0.29 -32.15 12.06
C GLY A 37 -0.60 -31.40 13.36
N ALA A 38 -1.13 -32.14 14.34
CA ALA A 38 -1.69 -31.62 15.59
C ALA A 38 -0.70 -30.86 16.49
N ALA A 39 -1.05 -29.63 16.85
CA ALA A 39 -0.59 -28.95 18.06
C ALA A 39 -1.78 -28.23 18.70
N ARG A 40 -1.92 -28.36 20.02
CA ARG A 40 -3.06 -27.89 20.83
C ARG A 40 -3.29 -26.36 20.72
N PRO A 41 -4.54 -25.87 20.74
CA PRO A 41 -4.83 -24.45 20.70
C PRO A 41 -4.62 -23.79 22.07
N SER A 42 -3.98 -22.62 22.09
CA SER A 42 -4.08 -21.64 23.19
C SER A 42 -5.35 -20.81 23.01
N PRO A 43 -6.10 -20.48 24.08
CA PRO A 43 -7.41 -19.87 23.95
C PRO A 43 -7.28 -18.35 23.99
N LEU A 44 -7.41 -17.67 22.86
CA LEU A 44 -7.76 -16.24 22.77
C LEU A 44 -8.05 -15.96 21.29
N LEU A 45 -9.35 -15.95 20.95
CA LEU A 45 -10.02 -15.51 19.71
C LEU A 45 -11.08 -16.54 19.31
N ALA A 46 -12.26 -16.42 19.92
CA ALA A 46 -13.47 -17.04 19.39
C ALA A 46 -14.10 -16.06 18.37
N PRO A 47 -14.31 -16.45 17.11
CA PRO A 47 -15.10 -15.65 16.18
C PRO A 47 -16.59 -15.79 16.53
N ALA A 48 -17.26 -14.65 16.67
CA ALA A 48 -18.70 -14.58 16.84
C ALA A 48 -19.40 -15.13 15.59
N ARG A 49 -20.27 -16.12 15.79
CA ARG A 49 -21.23 -16.59 14.80
C ARG A 49 -22.32 -15.54 14.60
N CYS A 50 -22.55 -15.13 13.36
CA CYS A 50 -23.87 -14.68 12.93
C CYS A 50 -24.22 -15.40 11.62
N ALA A 51 -25.08 -16.40 11.76
CA ALA A 51 -25.87 -16.94 10.66
C ALA A 51 -27.18 -16.14 10.59
N ALA A 52 -27.53 -15.66 9.40
CA ALA A 52 -28.93 -15.49 9.00
C ALA A 52 -29.00 -15.69 7.48
N ALA A 53 -29.88 -16.61 7.09
CA ALA A 53 -30.07 -17.10 5.74
C ALA A 53 -31.08 -16.24 4.96
N VAL A 54 -30.77 -16.08 3.67
CA VAL A 54 -31.64 -16.03 2.48
C VAL A 54 -32.75 -14.96 2.38
N GLY A 55 -32.66 -14.21 1.28
CA GLY A 55 -33.78 -13.52 0.63
C GLY A 55 -33.36 -13.04 -0.76
N THR A 56 -33.40 -13.92 -1.76
CA THR A 56 -33.23 -13.56 -3.17
C THR A 56 -34.49 -12.84 -3.66
N ALA A 57 -34.37 -11.54 -3.94
CA ALA A 57 -35.38 -10.80 -4.69
C ALA A 57 -34.66 -9.82 -5.63
N ALA A 58 -34.74 -10.10 -6.94
CA ALA A 58 -34.31 -9.18 -7.98
C ALA A 58 -35.22 -7.94 -8.02
N PRO A 59 -34.71 -6.71 -8.17
CA PRO A 59 -35.56 -5.57 -8.49
C PRO A 59 -35.84 -5.53 -10.00
N LYS A 60 -37.12 -5.31 -10.32
CA LYS A 60 -37.67 -5.05 -11.64
C LYS A 60 -37.03 -3.81 -12.28
N VAL A 61 -36.78 -3.91 -13.58
CA VAL A 61 -36.52 -2.77 -14.47
C VAL A 61 -37.83 -2.02 -14.68
N GLU A 62 -37.93 -0.80 -14.16
CA GLU A 62 -38.88 0.21 -14.63
C GLU A 62 -38.10 1.41 -15.17
N GLY A 63 -38.43 1.78 -16.40
CA GLY A 63 -37.70 2.77 -17.19
C GLY A 63 -38.02 4.22 -16.86
N GLY A 64 -37.25 5.10 -17.48
CA GLY A 64 -37.61 6.49 -17.71
C GLY A 64 -36.99 7.49 -16.75
N GLY A 65 -35.87 8.09 -17.18
CA GLY A 65 -35.37 9.33 -16.58
C GLY A 65 -33.87 9.49 -16.79
N ARG A 66 -33.47 10.12 -17.91
CA ARG A 66 -32.13 10.73 -18.04
C ARG A 66 -31.99 11.76 -16.91
N ARG A 67 -31.36 11.37 -15.79
CA ARG A 67 -30.77 12.33 -14.87
C ARG A 67 -29.36 12.58 -15.37
N SER A 68 -29.19 13.70 -16.04
CA SER A 68 -27.88 14.33 -16.22
C SER A 68 -27.24 14.46 -14.85
N SER A 69 -26.14 13.74 -14.63
CA SER A 69 -25.29 13.96 -13.47
C SER A 69 -24.66 15.34 -13.64
N GLU A 70 -25.18 16.33 -12.94
CA GLU A 70 -24.42 17.54 -12.63
C GLU A 70 -23.26 17.10 -11.73
N GLN A 71 -22.14 16.72 -12.35
CA GLN A 71 -20.85 16.73 -11.70
C GLN A 71 -20.59 18.20 -11.36
N GLY A 72 -20.85 18.58 -10.11
CA GLY A 72 -20.50 19.89 -9.60
C GLY A 72 -19.02 20.12 -9.85
N GLN A 73 -18.70 20.96 -10.83
CA GLN A 73 -17.34 21.45 -11.01
C GLN A 73 -16.98 22.16 -9.73
N LEU A 74 -15.94 21.66 -9.04
CA LEU A 74 -15.32 22.36 -7.93
C LEU A 74 -15.01 23.78 -8.44
N ALA A 75 -15.60 24.79 -7.81
CA ALA A 75 -15.35 26.17 -8.20
C ALA A 75 -13.83 26.38 -8.23
N VAL A 76 -13.31 26.91 -9.34
CA VAL A 76 -11.87 27.17 -9.46
C VAL A 76 -11.46 28.05 -8.28
N ALA A 77 -10.64 27.49 -7.40
CA ALA A 77 -10.12 28.21 -6.24
C ALA A 77 -9.51 29.53 -6.71
N PRO A 78 -9.75 30.65 -6.00
CA PRO A 78 -9.08 31.91 -6.33
C PRO A 78 -7.58 31.69 -6.45
N ALA A 79 -6.89 32.31 -7.41
CA ALA A 79 -5.47 32.06 -7.67
C ALA A 79 -4.60 32.16 -6.40
N ARG A 80 -4.94 33.10 -5.51
CA ARG A 80 -4.30 33.26 -4.21
C ARG A 80 -4.40 32.02 -3.31
N LEU A 81 -5.56 31.36 -3.28
CA LEU A 81 -5.76 30.14 -2.49
C LEU A 81 -4.92 28.99 -3.05
N VAL A 82 -4.78 28.91 -4.38
CA VAL A 82 -3.92 27.89 -5.01
C VAL A 82 -2.46 28.09 -4.59
N ASP A 83 -1.95 29.32 -4.62
CA ASP A 83 -0.58 29.63 -4.20
C ASP A 83 -0.36 29.26 -2.71
N GLU A 84 -1.32 29.62 -1.84
CA GLU A 84 -1.30 29.28 -0.41
C GLU A 84 -1.28 27.75 -0.18
N LEU A 85 -2.14 27.00 -0.87
CA LEU A 85 -2.17 25.53 -0.81
C LEU A 85 -0.87 24.89 -1.31
N VAL A 86 -0.28 25.43 -2.38
CA VAL A 86 0.99 24.92 -2.93
C VAL A 86 2.11 25.12 -1.91
N GLU A 87 2.23 26.31 -1.31
CA GLU A 87 3.25 26.57 -0.30
C GLU A 87 3.10 25.62 0.90
N GLU A 88 1.88 25.49 1.44
CA GLU A 88 1.59 24.58 2.54
C GLU A 88 1.90 23.11 2.19
N ALA A 89 1.53 22.67 0.99
CA ALA A 89 1.78 21.30 0.55
C ALA A 89 3.29 20.98 0.45
N LEU A 90 4.09 21.93 -0.05
CA LEU A 90 5.54 21.78 -0.17
C LEU A 90 6.22 21.77 1.21
N VAL A 91 5.78 22.65 2.12
CA VAL A 91 6.25 22.67 3.51
C VAL A 91 5.90 21.37 4.22
N TRP A 92 4.64 20.94 4.13
CA TRP A 92 4.17 19.71 4.75
C TRP A 92 4.95 18.50 4.24
N SER A 93 5.14 18.39 2.92
CA SER A 93 5.89 17.30 2.29
C SER A 93 7.32 17.21 2.82
N SER A 94 7.96 18.37 2.99
CA SER A 94 9.34 18.46 3.53
C SER A 94 9.41 18.05 5.00
N GLN A 95 8.41 18.41 5.80
CA GLN A 95 8.36 18.10 7.24
C GLN A 95 8.01 16.63 7.54
N HIS A 96 7.24 15.98 6.65
CA HIS A 96 6.69 14.64 6.87
C HIS A 96 7.37 13.56 6.00
N GLY A 97 8.44 13.93 5.29
CA GLY A 97 9.23 12.97 4.52
C GLY A 97 8.54 12.43 3.27
N LEU A 98 7.57 13.18 2.70
CA LEU A 98 6.98 12.89 1.39
C LEU A 98 7.93 13.34 0.28
N VAL A 99 9.07 12.65 0.19
CA VAL A 99 10.22 13.04 -0.65
C VAL A 99 10.76 11.88 -1.48
N VAL A 100 11.42 12.22 -2.57
CA VAL A 100 12.16 11.31 -3.45
C VAL A 100 13.51 11.90 -3.81
N GLY A 101 14.41 11.08 -4.34
CA GLY A 101 15.69 11.54 -4.86
C GLY A 101 15.52 12.35 -6.16
N ASP A 102 16.14 13.52 -6.23
CA ASP A 102 16.17 14.37 -7.42
C ASP A 102 16.95 13.74 -8.56
N LYS A 103 16.29 13.55 -9.70
CA LYS A 103 16.90 13.00 -10.92
C LYS A 103 18.12 13.80 -11.41
N ASN A 104 18.18 15.10 -11.10
CA ASN A 104 19.27 15.98 -11.49
C ASN A 104 20.45 15.94 -10.52
N HIS A 105 20.28 15.30 -9.36
CA HIS A 105 21.33 15.16 -8.37
C HIS A 105 21.99 13.76 -8.47
N PRO A 106 23.31 13.68 -8.76
CA PRO A 106 23.97 12.41 -9.13
C PRO A 106 24.02 11.36 -8.01
N ARG A 107 23.80 11.77 -6.75
CA ARG A 107 23.85 10.87 -5.59
C ARG A 107 22.47 10.52 -5.01
N SER A 108 21.40 11.11 -5.51
CA SER A 108 20.06 11.01 -4.89
C SER A 108 19.45 9.61 -4.92
N GLY A 109 19.89 8.75 -5.86
CA GLY A 109 19.51 7.33 -5.90
C GLY A 109 20.50 6.39 -5.20
N LYS A 110 21.59 6.91 -4.62
CA LYS A 110 22.67 6.10 -4.03
C LYS A 110 22.91 6.37 -2.55
N ALA A 111 22.70 7.61 -2.12
CA ALA A 111 22.94 8.05 -0.76
C ALA A 111 21.67 8.68 -0.19
N PRO A 112 21.15 8.19 0.95
CA PRO A 112 20.02 8.83 1.60
C PRO A 112 20.43 10.22 2.13
N GLY A 113 19.48 11.15 2.09
CA GLY A 113 19.57 12.47 2.72
C GLY A 113 20.22 13.54 1.85
N VAL A 114 20.52 13.24 0.57
CA VAL A 114 21.13 14.20 -0.35
C VAL A 114 20.32 14.33 -1.64
N GLY A 115 20.19 15.56 -2.15
CA GLY A 115 19.46 15.84 -3.38
C GLY A 115 18.01 15.38 -3.31
N LEU A 116 17.28 15.87 -2.32
CA LEU A 116 15.87 15.53 -2.10
C LEU A 116 14.94 16.52 -2.81
N LEU A 117 13.84 16.02 -3.36
CA LEU A 117 12.68 16.83 -3.71
C LEU A 117 11.40 16.23 -3.12
N HIS A 118 10.33 17.00 -3.05
CA HIS A 118 9.00 16.46 -2.73
C HIS A 118 8.61 15.39 -3.77
N ALA A 119 7.90 14.34 -3.34
CA ALA A 119 7.31 13.42 -4.30
C ALA A 119 6.33 14.18 -5.22
N PRO A 120 6.21 13.85 -6.51
CA PRO A 120 5.16 14.41 -7.35
C PRO A 120 3.77 13.99 -6.81
N PHE A 121 2.88 14.95 -6.60
CA PHE A 121 1.50 14.71 -6.12
C PHE A 121 0.50 15.65 -6.80
N ALA A 122 -0.77 15.25 -6.85
CA ALA A 122 -1.87 16.16 -7.13
C ALA A 122 -2.13 17.04 -5.89
N LEU A 123 -2.42 18.34 -6.07
CA LEU A 123 -2.59 19.26 -4.94
C LEU A 123 -3.81 18.93 -4.07
N LEU A 124 -4.89 18.49 -4.70
CA LEU A 124 -6.15 18.06 -4.07
C LEU A 124 -6.50 16.64 -4.50
N PRO A 125 -7.31 15.90 -3.72
CA PRO A 125 -7.70 14.55 -4.07
C PRO A 125 -8.58 14.50 -5.32
N MET A 126 -8.51 13.38 -6.04
CA MET A 126 -9.42 13.09 -7.14
C MET A 126 -10.76 12.60 -6.59
N SER A 127 -11.87 13.10 -7.14
CA SER A 127 -13.19 12.53 -6.85
C SER A 127 -13.30 11.13 -7.44
N PHE A 128 -13.73 10.17 -6.64
CA PHE A 128 -13.89 8.78 -7.06
C PHE A 128 -15.18 8.19 -6.48
N SER A 129 -15.91 7.41 -7.28
CA SER A 129 -17.18 6.82 -6.85
C SER A 129 -16.94 5.80 -5.74
N LYS A 130 -17.70 5.93 -4.64
CA LYS A 130 -17.68 4.96 -3.54
C LYS A 130 -18.04 3.55 -4.01
N VAL A 131 -18.91 3.42 -5.01
CA VAL A 131 -19.31 2.12 -5.57
C VAL A 131 -18.11 1.39 -6.16
N TYR A 132 -17.29 2.09 -6.96
CA TYR A 132 -16.08 1.52 -7.54
C TYR A 132 -14.99 1.29 -6.50
N TRP A 133 -14.89 2.17 -5.50
CA TRP A 133 -13.98 1.96 -4.38
C TRP A 133 -14.29 0.67 -3.62
N ASP A 134 -15.54 0.48 -3.22
CA ASP A 134 -15.98 -0.71 -2.48
C ASP A 134 -15.77 -1.97 -3.33
N GLN A 135 -16.08 -1.93 -4.62
CA GLN A 135 -15.83 -3.04 -5.55
C GLN A 135 -14.34 -3.42 -5.61
N ALA A 136 -13.43 -2.43 -5.74
CA ALA A 136 -11.99 -2.69 -5.77
C ALA A 136 -11.49 -3.32 -4.47
N VAL A 137 -12.02 -2.86 -3.34
CA VAL A 137 -11.71 -3.40 -2.00
C VAL A 137 -12.19 -4.85 -1.86
N GLU A 138 -13.40 -5.17 -2.33
CA GLU A 138 -13.95 -6.52 -2.31
C GLU A 138 -13.17 -7.50 -3.21
N LEU A 139 -12.64 -7.01 -4.34
CA LEU A 139 -11.85 -7.81 -5.28
C LEU A 139 -10.44 -8.14 -4.76
N ALA A 140 -9.85 -7.31 -3.90
CA ALA A 140 -8.47 -7.49 -3.43
C ALA A 140 -8.17 -8.89 -2.84
N PRO A 141 -8.93 -9.43 -1.86
CA PRO A 141 -8.67 -10.77 -1.33
C PRO A 141 -8.91 -11.88 -2.37
N LEU A 142 -9.83 -11.68 -3.33
CA LEU A 142 -10.10 -12.65 -4.39
C LEU A 142 -8.93 -12.75 -5.37
N PHE A 143 -8.34 -11.60 -5.75
CA PHE A 143 -7.12 -11.59 -6.56
C PHE A 143 -5.92 -12.18 -5.82
N ASN A 144 -5.81 -11.96 -4.51
CA ASN A 144 -4.75 -12.59 -3.71
C ASN A 144 -4.83 -14.12 -3.74
N GLU A 145 -6.03 -14.69 -3.58
CA GLU A 145 -6.24 -16.13 -3.69
C GLU A 145 -5.99 -16.61 -5.13
N LEU A 146 -6.47 -15.88 -6.15
CA LEU A 146 -6.24 -16.23 -7.54
C LEU A 146 -4.74 -16.32 -7.87
N VAL A 147 -3.94 -15.34 -7.43
CA VAL A 147 -2.49 -15.33 -7.62
C VAL A 147 -1.83 -16.52 -6.94
N ASP A 148 -2.17 -16.83 -5.67
CA ASP A 148 -1.62 -18.00 -4.98
C ASP A 148 -1.96 -19.29 -5.74
N ARG A 149 -3.22 -19.47 -6.14
CA ARG A 149 -3.69 -20.68 -6.82
C ARG A 149 -3.04 -20.87 -8.19
N VAL A 150 -2.92 -19.79 -8.98
CA VAL A 150 -2.22 -19.82 -10.27
C VAL A 150 -0.73 -20.08 -10.09
N SER A 151 -0.09 -19.50 -9.05
CA SER A 151 1.34 -19.71 -8.79
C SER A 151 1.71 -21.17 -8.46
N LEU A 152 0.74 -21.97 -8.02
CA LEU A 152 0.91 -23.39 -7.74
C LEU A 152 0.80 -24.28 -8.97
N ASP A 153 0.24 -23.78 -10.06
CA ASP A 153 0.11 -24.50 -11.32
C ASP A 153 1.30 -24.20 -12.24
N GLY A 154 2.43 -24.87 -11.95
CA GLY A 154 3.66 -24.63 -12.66
C GLY A 154 3.59 -24.99 -14.15
N ASP A 155 2.83 -26.03 -14.50
CA ASP A 155 2.64 -26.44 -15.90
C ASP A 155 1.83 -25.38 -16.66
N PHE A 156 0.73 -24.88 -16.07
CA PHE A 156 -0.04 -23.77 -16.63
C PHE A 156 0.84 -22.54 -16.92
N LEU A 157 1.72 -22.15 -15.98
CA LEU A 157 2.61 -21.01 -16.17
C LEU A 157 3.64 -21.23 -17.30
N GLN A 158 4.25 -22.42 -17.36
CA GLN A 158 5.22 -22.75 -18.41
C GLN A 158 4.57 -22.81 -19.79
N GLU A 159 3.39 -23.43 -19.90
CA GLU A 159 2.66 -23.57 -21.17
C GLU A 159 2.14 -22.23 -21.67
N THR A 160 1.51 -21.43 -20.80
CA THR A 160 0.93 -20.13 -21.17
C THR A 160 2.01 -19.16 -21.67
N LEU A 161 3.21 -19.21 -21.10
CA LEU A 161 4.32 -18.31 -21.43
C LEU A 161 5.33 -18.89 -22.43
N ALA A 162 5.08 -20.09 -22.98
CA ALA A 162 6.02 -20.78 -23.87
C ALA A 162 6.39 -19.94 -25.11
N ARG A 163 5.40 -19.30 -25.76
CA ARG A 163 5.65 -18.44 -26.92
C ARG A 163 6.39 -17.16 -26.53
N THR A 164 6.10 -16.60 -25.35
CA THR A 164 6.76 -15.40 -24.84
C THR A 164 8.25 -15.66 -24.59
N LYS A 165 8.59 -16.85 -24.10
CA LYS A 165 9.98 -17.29 -23.90
C LYS A 165 10.85 -17.20 -25.16
N GLU A 166 10.25 -17.45 -26.33
CA GLU A 166 10.96 -17.47 -27.62
C GLU A 166 11.38 -16.07 -28.07
N VAL A 167 10.64 -15.04 -27.65
CA VAL A 167 10.80 -13.65 -28.14
C VAL A 167 11.28 -12.67 -27.06
N ASP A 168 11.11 -13.00 -25.78
CA ASP A 168 11.59 -12.18 -24.67
C ASP A 168 12.62 -12.92 -23.80
N SER A 169 13.89 -12.56 -23.99
CA SER A 169 15.01 -13.10 -23.23
C SER A 169 14.91 -12.88 -21.71
N PHE A 170 14.24 -11.80 -21.27
CA PHE A 170 14.07 -11.55 -19.85
C PHE A 170 13.10 -12.56 -19.23
N THR A 171 11.89 -12.68 -19.77
CA THR A 171 10.92 -13.70 -19.36
C THR A 171 11.46 -15.11 -19.51
N GLY A 172 12.23 -15.39 -20.57
CA GLY A 172 12.85 -16.69 -20.77
C GLY A 172 13.78 -17.11 -19.62
N ARG A 173 14.58 -16.18 -19.08
CA ARG A 173 15.42 -16.43 -17.90
C ARG A 173 14.60 -16.68 -16.64
N LEU A 174 13.47 -15.98 -16.45
CA LEU A 174 12.55 -16.22 -15.33
C LEU A 174 11.95 -17.63 -15.41
N LEU A 175 11.51 -18.05 -16.59
CA LEU A 175 10.97 -19.40 -16.81
C LEU A 175 12.00 -20.50 -16.61
N ASP A 176 13.28 -20.25 -16.92
CA ASP A 176 14.37 -21.19 -16.63
C ASP A 176 14.60 -21.38 -15.13
N ILE A 177 14.52 -20.30 -14.34
CA ILE A 177 14.58 -20.37 -12.87
C ILE A 177 13.37 -21.16 -12.35
N HIS A 178 12.17 -20.82 -12.83
CA HIS A 178 10.94 -21.52 -12.45
C HIS A 178 11.00 -23.03 -12.77
N ALA A 179 11.47 -23.41 -13.96
CA ALA A 179 11.65 -24.81 -14.35
C ALA A 179 12.67 -25.55 -13.47
N LYS A 180 13.76 -24.89 -13.06
CA LYS A 180 14.71 -25.46 -12.10
C LYS A 180 14.05 -25.69 -10.74
N MET A 181 13.23 -24.75 -10.27
CA MET A 181 12.50 -24.91 -9.00
C MET A 181 11.48 -26.05 -9.06
N MET A 182 10.74 -26.19 -10.16
CA MET A 182 9.83 -27.33 -10.38
C MET A 182 10.57 -28.67 -10.31
N LYS A 183 11.76 -28.78 -10.92
CA LYS A 183 12.60 -30.00 -10.87
C LYS A 183 13.10 -30.32 -9.47
N LEU A 184 13.41 -29.30 -8.66
CA LEU A 184 13.78 -29.49 -7.26
C LEU A 184 12.60 -30.02 -6.42
N ASN A 185 11.36 -29.77 -6.87
CA ASN A 185 10.11 -30.21 -6.24
C ASN A 185 10.09 -29.97 -4.72
N ARG A 186 10.63 -28.83 -4.30
CA ARG A 186 10.67 -28.44 -2.90
C ARG A 186 9.30 -27.89 -2.50
N LYS A 187 8.80 -28.38 -1.38
CA LYS A 187 7.57 -27.89 -0.77
C LYS A 187 7.83 -26.56 -0.06
N GLU A 188 7.26 -25.49 -0.57
CA GLU A 188 7.29 -24.16 0.06
C GLU A 188 5.95 -23.91 0.78
N ASP A 189 5.94 -24.19 2.08
CA ASP A 189 4.74 -24.17 2.93
C ASP A 189 4.32 -22.76 3.38
N VAL A 190 5.22 -21.78 3.26
CA VAL A 190 4.98 -20.38 3.59
C VAL A 190 5.24 -19.55 2.34
N ARG A 191 4.22 -18.84 1.86
CA ARG A 191 4.29 -17.93 0.71
C ARG A 191 3.69 -16.59 1.10
N LEU A 192 4.34 -15.51 0.69
CA LEU A 192 3.90 -14.14 0.95
C LEU A 192 3.73 -13.42 -0.39
N GLY A 193 2.55 -12.80 -0.59
CA GLY A 193 2.28 -11.90 -1.70
C GLY A 193 2.00 -10.50 -1.19
N LEU A 194 2.76 -9.52 -1.68
CA LEU A 194 2.48 -8.08 -1.52
C LEU A 194 2.10 -7.53 -2.90
N THR A 195 0.83 -7.72 -3.26
CA THR A 195 0.30 -7.45 -4.60
C THR A 195 -0.41 -6.10 -4.67
N ARG A 196 -0.55 -5.56 -5.88
CA ARG A 196 -1.35 -4.36 -6.17
C ARG A 196 -2.13 -4.57 -7.45
N SER A 197 -3.44 -4.42 -7.37
CA SER A 197 -4.32 -4.46 -8.53
C SER A 197 -4.67 -3.04 -8.92
N ASP A 198 -4.33 -2.66 -10.15
CA ASP A 198 -4.51 -1.29 -10.65
C ASP A 198 -5.74 -1.25 -11.56
N TYR A 199 -6.56 -0.20 -11.41
CA TYR A 199 -7.87 -0.09 -12.06
C TYR A 199 -8.07 1.27 -12.73
N MET A 200 -8.91 1.29 -13.75
CA MET A 200 -9.46 2.51 -14.35
C MET A 200 -10.98 2.36 -14.51
N VAL A 201 -11.71 3.47 -14.40
CA VAL A 201 -13.13 3.53 -14.74
C VAL A 201 -13.23 3.85 -16.23
N ASP A 202 -13.83 2.96 -17.00
CA ASP A 202 -14.07 3.21 -18.41
C ASP A 202 -15.21 4.21 -18.61
N GLY A 203 -14.93 5.31 -19.32
CA GLY A 203 -15.90 6.38 -19.53
C GLY A 203 -17.05 6.00 -20.48
N ALA A 204 -16.89 4.97 -21.31
CA ALA A 204 -17.92 4.54 -22.24
C ALA A 204 -18.92 3.56 -21.62
N THR A 205 -18.42 2.62 -20.82
CA THR A 205 -19.22 1.56 -20.20
C THR A 205 -19.60 1.84 -18.74
N ASP A 206 -18.97 2.83 -18.11
CA ASP A 206 -19.12 3.12 -16.68
C ASP A 206 -18.82 1.86 -15.83
N GLN A 207 -17.69 1.22 -16.13
CA GLN A 207 -17.22 0.01 -15.46
C GLN A 207 -15.84 0.21 -14.86
N LEU A 208 -15.64 -0.35 -13.67
CA LEU A 208 -14.31 -0.50 -13.10
C LEU A 208 -13.59 -1.68 -13.76
N LEU A 209 -12.52 -1.39 -14.51
CA LEU A 209 -11.73 -2.38 -15.23
C LEU A 209 -10.33 -2.47 -14.65
N GLN A 210 -9.85 -3.71 -14.43
CA GLN A 210 -8.48 -3.97 -14.03
C GLN A 210 -7.55 -3.72 -15.23
N VAL A 211 -6.54 -2.87 -15.01
CA VAL A 211 -5.50 -2.55 -15.99
C VAL A 211 -4.36 -3.55 -15.88
N GLU A 212 -3.87 -3.77 -14.65
CA GLU A 212 -2.78 -4.70 -14.37
C GLU A 212 -2.84 -5.25 -12.94
N LEU A 213 -2.18 -6.39 -12.73
CA LEU A 213 -1.99 -7.01 -11.42
C LEU A 213 -0.51 -7.17 -11.16
N ASN A 214 0.03 -6.29 -10.31
CA ASN A 214 1.43 -6.27 -9.94
C ASN A 214 1.70 -7.25 -8.80
N THR A 215 2.56 -8.25 -9.06
CA THR A 215 2.93 -9.30 -8.10
C THR A 215 4.36 -9.20 -7.59
N ILE A 216 5.12 -8.23 -8.08
CA ILE A 216 6.52 -7.99 -7.71
C ILE A 216 6.77 -6.50 -7.52
N SER A 217 7.48 -6.15 -6.45
CA SER A 217 7.97 -4.79 -6.18
C SER A 217 6.91 -3.69 -6.37
N THR A 218 5.74 -3.88 -5.75
CA THR A 218 4.66 -2.90 -5.81
C THR A 218 5.09 -1.61 -5.11
N SER A 219 5.21 -0.53 -5.87
CA SER A 219 5.75 0.74 -5.41
C SER A 219 4.69 1.65 -4.77
N SER A 220 5.15 2.75 -4.17
CA SER A 220 4.34 3.90 -3.74
C SER A 220 3.41 3.60 -2.56
N ASN A 221 3.56 2.47 -1.88
CA ASN A 221 2.72 2.15 -0.71
C ASN A 221 2.95 3.15 0.43
N GLY A 222 4.20 3.57 0.62
CA GLY A 222 4.59 4.58 1.58
C GLY A 222 4.18 5.99 1.18
N LEU A 223 4.54 6.36 -0.05
CA LEU A 223 4.19 7.67 -0.61
C LEU A 223 2.67 7.89 -0.67
N ALA A 224 1.89 6.86 -1.01
CA ALA A 224 0.42 6.96 -1.04
C ALA A 224 -0.18 7.24 0.34
N CYS A 225 0.35 6.63 1.41
CA CYS A 225 -0.04 6.99 2.77
C CYS A 225 0.25 8.47 3.06
N GLY A 226 1.43 8.95 2.68
CA GLY A 226 1.80 10.36 2.83
C GLY A 226 0.91 11.31 2.04
N VAL A 227 0.54 10.98 0.80
CA VAL A 227 -0.38 11.78 -0.03
C VAL A 227 -1.78 11.85 0.58
N CYS A 228 -2.32 10.74 1.10
CA CYS A 228 -3.61 10.75 1.79
C CYS A 228 -3.60 11.71 3.00
N GLU A 229 -2.55 11.66 3.81
CA GLU A 229 -2.42 12.55 4.97
C GLU A 229 -2.17 14.02 4.58
N LEU A 230 -1.42 14.28 3.50
CA LEU A 230 -1.28 15.61 2.93
C LEU A 230 -2.64 16.18 2.52
N HIS A 231 -3.43 15.44 1.73
CA HIS A 231 -4.75 15.91 1.28
C HIS A 231 -5.70 16.16 2.45
N ARG A 232 -5.72 15.28 3.44
CA ARG A 232 -6.48 15.50 4.69
C ARG A 232 -6.04 16.74 5.43
N ASN A 233 -4.72 16.99 5.49
CA ASN A 233 -4.18 18.16 6.15
C ASN A 233 -4.64 19.45 5.44
N LEU A 234 -4.46 19.54 4.12
CA LEU A 234 -4.87 20.69 3.32
C LEU A 234 -6.38 20.94 3.42
N ILE A 235 -7.20 19.88 3.28
CA ILE A 235 -8.66 20.01 3.41
C ILE A 235 -9.05 20.48 4.81
N ARG A 236 -8.39 19.97 5.87
CA ARG A 236 -8.69 20.39 7.25
C ARG A 236 -8.33 21.86 7.51
N GLN A 237 -7.28 22.39 6.90
CA GLN A 237 -6.91 23.80 7.05
C GLN A 237 -7.83 24.74 6.25
N HIS A 238 -8.34 24.27 5.11
CA HIS A 238 -9.11 25.07 4.14
C HIS A 238 -10.52 24.52 3.90
N GLU A 239 -11.15 23.93 4.92
CA GLU A 239 -12.43 23.20 4.81
C GLU A 239 -13.54 24.10 4.25
N ARG A 240 -13.58 25.36 4.70
CA ARG A 240 -14.61 26.32 4.29
C ARG A 240 -14.42 26.77 2.84
N GLU A 241 -13.18 27.01 2.46
CA GLU A 241 -12.79 27.52 1.15
C GLU A 241 -12.94 26.44 0.08
N LEU A 242 -12.60 25.19 0.42
CA LEU A 242 -12.67 24.04 -0.48
C LEU A 242 -14.06 23.39 -0.51
N GLY A 243 -14.84 23.52 0.57
CA GLY A 243 -16.13 22.85 0.72
C GLY A 243 -16.00 21.32 0.72
N LEU A 244 -14.85 20.80 1.19
CA LEU A 244 -14.53 19.38 1.24
C LEU A 244 -14.44 18.92 2.69
N ASP A 245 -15.00 17.74 2.98
CA ASP A 245 -14.83 17.08 4.27
C ASP A 245 -13.49 16.31 4.29
N PRO A 246 -12.58 16.54 5.26
CA PRO A 246 -11.33 15.78 5.33
C PRO A 246 -11.54 14.27 5.49
N GLU A 247 -12.67 13.82 6.06
CA GLU A 247 -13.02 12.41 6.19
C GLU A 247 -13.44 11.76 4.86
N SER A 248 -13.67 12.56 3.81
CA SER A 248 -13.93 12.05 2.46
C SER A 248 -12.69 11.44 1.81
N VAL A 249 -11.49 11.81 2.26
CA VAL A 249 -10.24 11.15 1.87
C VAL A 249 -10.09 9.89 2.69
N VAL A 250 -10.21 8.73 2.05
CA VAL A 250 -10.09 7.42 2.72
C VAL A 250 -8.68 7.24 3.27
N GLY A 251 -8.59 6.67 4.48
CA GLY A 251 -7.31 6.46 5.14
C GLY A 251 -6.53 5.34 4.49
N ASN A 252 -5.21 5.49 4.46
CA ASN A 252 -4.34 4.50 3.84
C ASN A 252 -3.40 3.91 4.88
N THR A 253 -3.56 2.61 5.14
CA THR A 253 -2.77 1.83 6.10
C THR A 253 -1.80 0.86 5.41
N ALA A 254 -1.54 1.04 4.11
CA ALA A 254 -0.77 0.09 3.30
C ALA A 254 0.58 -0.26 3.94
N ILE A 255 1.33 0.73 4.45
CA ILE A 255 2.63 0.49 5.09
C ILE A 255 2.52 -0.39 6.33
N ALA A 256 1.56 -0.09 7.21
CA ALA A 256 1.36 -0.87 8.43
C ALA A 256 0.97 -2.31 8.08
N GLN A 257 0.11 -2.49 7.08
CA GLN A 257 -0.28 -3.80 6.58
C GLN A 257 0.89 -4.55 5.91
N HIS A 258 1.77 -3.86 5.18
CA HIS A 258 2.97 -4.46 4.59
C HIS A 258 3.96 -4.88 5.68
N ALA A 259 4.17 -4.05 6.71
CA ALA A 259 4.99 -4.40 7.86
C ALA A 259 4.41 -5.61 8.61
N GLU A 260 3.09 -5.64 8.83
CA GLU A 260 2.39 -6.78 9.43
C GLU A 260 2.57 -8.06 8.63
N ALA A 261 2.40 -7.98 7.31
CA ALA A 261 2.58 -9.10 6.39
C ALA A 261 3.99 -9.69 6.46
N LEU A 262 5.00 -8.83 6.40
CA LEU A 262 6.42 -9.22 6.49
C LEU A 262 6.74 -9.84 7.85
N ALA A 263 6.26 -9.23 8.94
CA ALA A 263 6.44 -9.75 10.29
C ALA A 263 5.75 -11.12 10.47
N GLY A 264 4.54 -11.28 9.95
CA GLY A 264 3.79 -12.54 9.98
C GLY A 264 4.48 -13.66 9.19
N ALA A 265 4.93 -13.38 7.98
CA ALA A 265 5.68 -14.35 7.17
C ALA A 265 7.00 -14.75 7.83
N TRP A 266 7.74 -13.79 8.38
CA TRP A 266 8.96 -14.06 9.15
C TRP A 266 8.66 -14.91 10.40
N ALA A 267 7.53 -14.66 11.06
CA ALA A 267 7.14 -15.43 12.22
C ALA A 267 6.88 -16.91 11.88
N GLU A 268 6.26 -17.19 10.74
CA GLU A 268 5.98 -18.56 10.25
C GLU A 268 7.24 -19.31 9.77
N PHE A 269 8.34 -18.61 9.43
CA PHE A 269 9.58 -19.23 8.93
C PHE A 269 10.30 -20.15 9.95
N ASN A 270 9.83 -20.21 11.20
CA ASN A 270 10.23 -21.16 12.25
C ASN A 270 11.76 -21.23 12.55
N ASN A 271 12.50 -20.16 12.24
CA ASN A 271 13.91 -19.99 12.64
C ASN A 271 14.26 -18.52 12.87
N GLN A 272 13.46 -17.86 13.72
CA GLN A 272 13.50 -16.42 13.96
C GLN A 272 14.84 -15.92 14.54
N ARG A 273 15.52 -16.73 15.37
CA ARG A 273 16.80 -16.33 16.00
C ARG A 273 17.92 -16.06 14.98
N PHE A 274 17.88 -16.75 13.83
CA PHE A 274 18.94 -16.74 12.82
C PHE A 274 18.49 -16.28 11.43
N SER A 275 17.24 -15.84 11.26
CA SER A 275 16.72 -15.38 9.97
C SER A 275 16.63 -13.87 9.89
N VAL A 276 16.70 -13.36 8.66
CA VAL A 276 16.58 -11.94 8.31
C VAL A 276 15.52 -11.72 7.25
N VAL A 277 14.88 -10.55 7.26
CA VAL A 277 14.15 -10.06 6.09
C VAL A 277 15.18 -9.40 5.17
N LEU A 278 15.37 -9.98 3.99
CA LEU A 278 16.26 -9.46 2.96
C LEU A 278 15.44 -8.56 2.01
N VAL A 279 15.81 -7.29 1.92
CA VAL A 279 15.25 -6.35 0.95
C VAL A 279 16.22 -6.26 -0.23
N VAL A 280 15.76 -6.70 -1.40
CA VAL A 280 16.55 -6.69 -2.63
C VAL A 280 16.24 -5.39 -3.38
N VAL A 281 17.25 -4.53 -3.55
CA VAL A 281 17.08 -3.18 -4.08
C VAL A 281 17.88 -2.95 -5.36
N GLN A 282 17.49 -1.95 -6.13
CA GLN A 282 18.24 -1.50 -7.31
C GLN A 282 19.52 -0.75 -6.89
N PRO A 283 20.58 -0.72 -7.74
CA PRO A 283 21.80 0.04 -7.45
C PRO A 283 21.60 1.56 -7.41
N GLU A 284 20.59 2.06 -8.13
CA GLU A 284 20.19 3.46 -8.16
C GLU A 284 18.69 3.57 -7.88
N GLU A 285 18.33 3.86 -6.64
CA GLU A 285 16.95 3.83 -6.15
C GLU A 285 16.52 5.20 -5.65
N ARG A 286 15.97 6.04 -6.53
CA ARG A 286 15.50 7.38 -6.15
C ARG A 286 14.21 7.34 -5.33
N TYR A 287 13.48 6.22 -5.36
CA TYR A 287 12.29 5.99 -4.55
C TYR A 287 12.61 5.23 -3.25
N MET A 288 13.89 5.19 -2.82
CA MET A 288 14.33 4.44 -1.62
C MET A 288 13.57 4.80 -0.35
N TYR A 289 13.04 6.02 -0.27
CA TYR A 289 12.24 6.48 0.87
C TYR A 289 10.95 5.67 1.02
N ASP A 290 10.31 5.25 -0.06
CA ASP A 290 9.13 4.38 -0.01
C ASP A 290 9.46 3.03 0.67
N GLN A 291 10.65 2.49 0.36
CA GLN A 291 11.16 1.27 0.99
C GLN A 291 11.54 1.52 2.46
N TYR A 292 12.17 2.66 2.76
CA TYR A 292 12.52 3.04 4.14
C TYR A 292 11.29 3.20 5.02
N TRP A 293 10.16 3.70 4.50
CA TRP A 293 8.94 3.79 5.31
C TRP A 293 8.46 2.40 5.75
N ILE A 294 8.56 1.38 4.88
CA ILE A 294 8.23 -0.01 5.23
C ILE A 294 9.22 -0.55 6.27
N THR A 295 10.53 -0.35 6.07
CA THR A 295 11.53 -0.87 7.02
C THR A 295 11.47 -0.17 8.38
N VAL A 296 11.18 1.14 8.41
CA VAL A 296 10.92 1.90 9.63
C VAL A 296 9.66 1.40 10.32
N ALA A 297 8.55 1.24 9.61
CA ALA A 297 7.32 0.68 10.19
C ALA A 297 7.53 -0.72 10.76
N LEU A 298 8.26 -1.59 10.06
CA LEU A 298 8.61 -2.92 10.56
C LEU A 298 9.44 -2.83 11.85
N ARG A 299 10.37 -1.87 11.94
CA ARG A 299 11.22 -1.66 13.12
C ARG A 299 10.46 -1.09 14.31
N GLU A 300 9.54 -0.16 14.07
CA GLU A 300 8.80 0.54 15.13
C GLU A 300 7.62 -0.29 15.65
N ILE A 301 6.86 -0.93 14.75
CA ILE A 301 5.65 -1.69 15.10
C ILE A 301 6.01 -3.12 15.54
N TYR A 302 7.04 -3.72 14.93
CA TYR A 302 7.47 -5.10 15.17
C TYR A 302 8.93 -5.17 15.62
N PRO A 303 9.30 -4.56 16.76
CA PRO A 303 10.70 -4.40 17.17
C PRO A 303 11.45 -5.71 17.43
N TRP A 304 10.78 -6.85 17.58
CA TRP A 304 11.45 -8.15 17.66
C TRP A 304 12.06 -8.61 16.32
N VAL A 305 11.71 -7.96 15.21
CA VAL A 305 12.30 -8.18 13.87
C VAL A 305 13.58 -7.34 13.66
N LEU A 306 13.87 -6.37 14.56
CA LEU A 306 14.89 -5.30 14.39
C LEU A 306 16.33 -5.73 14.11
N SER A 307 16.81 -6.84 14.69
CA SER A 307 18.24 -7.19 14.57
C SER A 307 18.62 -7.84 13.23
N ARG A 308 17.68 -7.80 12.27
CA ARG A 308 17.59 -8.78 11.19
C ARG A 308 16.98 -8.24 9.88
N ILE A 309 17.11 -6.94 9.57
CA ILE A 309 16.85 -6.43 8.21
C ILE A 309 18.20 -6.23 7.51
N LYS A 310 18.36 -6.76 6.30
CA LYS A 310 19.53 -6.51 5.45
C LYS A 310 19.08 -6.00 4.10
N GLU A 311 19.63 -4.88 3.66
CA GLU A 311 19.52 -4.40 2.29
C GLU A 311 20.67 -5.00 1.48
N THR A 312 20.36 -5.54 0.30
CA THR A 312 21.38 -5.97 -0.66
C THR A 312 21.10 -5.37 -2.01
N VAL A 313 22.16 -4.81 -2.62
CA VAL A 313 22.10 -4.24 -3.96
C VAL A 313 22.21 -5.37 -4.97
N ASN A 314 21.20 -5.50 -5.83
CA ASN A 314 21.23 -6.47 -6.91
C ASN A 314 21.77 -5.81 -8.19
N TYR A 315 22.86 -6.35 -8.74
CA TYR A 315 23.32 -6.02 -10.08
C TYR A 315 22.65 -7.02 -11.03
N CYS A 316 21.43 -6.70 -11.49
CA CYS A 316 20.76 -7.44 -12.56
C CYS A 316 21.39 -7.16 -13.92
#